data_AF-A0A7D5KBJ6-F1
#
_entry.id   AF-A0A7D5KBJ6-F1
#
_cell.length_a   1.000
_cell.length_b   1.000
_cell.length_c   1.000
_cell.angle_alpha   90.00
_cell.angle_beta   90.00
_cell.angle_gamma   90.00
#
_symmetry.space_group_name_H-M   'P 1'
#
loop_
_entity.id
_entity.type
_entity.pdbx_description
1 polymer ?
#
loop_
_entity_poly.entity_id
_entity_poly.type
_entity_poly.pdbx_seq_one_letter_code
_entity_poly.pdbx_strand_id
1 'polypeptide(L)'
;MAAAESAHDPTAGIDEATLTRDRRGAEQSMGIWPIADGLWGVGTGAGTEYSEYLVDLKEGRCTCDDWRYRGVPGSGQIARCKHASRILQATGRIELPVDADPSPELEAQRSRWSE
;
A
#
# COMPACT_ATOMS: atom_id res chain seq x y z
N MET A 1 13.25 19.29 24.73
CA MET A 1 12.44 19.80 23.61
C MET A 1 12.02 18.58 22.80
N ALA A 2 10.75 18.18 22.91
CA ALA A 2 10.23 17.00 22.24
C ALA A 2 10.10 17.29 20.73
N ALA A 3 10.73 16.47 19.90
CA ALA A 3 10.45 16.47 18.47
C ALA A 3 9.01 15.98 18.30
N ALA A 4 8.16 16.80 17.68
CA ALA A 4 6.86 16.33 17.24
C ALA A 4 7.12 15.21 16.21
N GLU A 5 6.78 13.98 16.59
CA GLU A 5 6.63 12.89 15.63
C GLU A 5 5.58 13.35 14.63
N SER A 6 6.02 13.72 13.44
CA SER A 6 5.13 14.00 12.33
C SER A 6 4.39 12.69 12.03
N ALA A 7 3.18 12.55 12.57
CA ALA A 7 2.28 11.49 12.20
C ALA A 7 2.14 11.52 10.69
N HIS A 8 2.73 10.54 10.01
CA HIS A 8 2.52 10.36 8.59
C HIS A 8 1.04 10.05 8.43
N ASP A 9 0.28 11.01 7.93
CA ASP A 9 -1.12 10.81 7.61
C ASP A 9 -1.18 9.94 6.34
N PRO A 10 -1.58 8.66 6.44
CA PRO A 10 -1.65 7.78 5.28
C PRO A 10 -2.75 8.20 4.28
N THR A 11 -3.54 9.24 4.62
CA THR A 11 -4.58 9.84 3.77
C THR A 11 -4.15 11.13 3.07
N ALA A 12 -2.93 11.63 3.30
CA ALA A 12 -2.45 12.86 2.69
C ALA A 12 -2.27 12.74 1.15
N GLY A 13 -3.23 13.33 0.42
CA GLY A 13 -3.08 13.80 -0.96
C GLY A 13 -3.17 12.76 -2.06
N ILE A 14 -4.36 12.62 -2.67
CA ILE A 14 -4.54 11.91 -3.93
C ILE A 14 -4.08 12.83 -5.08
N ASP A 15 -2.81 12.72 -5.49
CA ASP A 15 -2.31 13.27 -6.77
C ASP A 15 -2.45 12.23 -7.90
N GLU A 16 -2.28 12.63 -9.17
CA GLU A 16 -2.41 11.73 -10.33
C GLU A 16 -1.45 10.52 -10.31
N ALA A 17 -0.26 10.70 -9.73
CA ALA A 17 0.71 9.64 -9.54
C ALA A 17 0.31 8.69 -8.38
N THR A 18 -0.37 9.20 -7.36
CA THR A 18 -0.97 8.43 -6.27
C THR A 18 -2.23 7.69 -6.75
N LEU A 19 -3.08 8.30 -7.59
CA LEU A 19 -4.19 7.64 -8.29
C LEU A 19 -3.70 6.43 -9.11
N THR A 20 -2.59 6.59 -9.83
CA THR A 20 -2.00 5.49 -10.59
C THR A 20 -1.56 4.33 -9.67
N ARG A 21 -1.10 4.64 -8.45
CA ARG A 21 -0.64 3.62 -7.48
C ARG A 21 -1.80 2.97 -6.74
N ASP A 22 -2.84 3.73 -6.42
CA ASP A 22 -4.07 3.20 -5.85
C ASP A 22 -4.77 2.29 -6.84
N ARG A 23 -4.85 2.70 -8.11
CA ARG A 23 -5.35 1.86 -9.19
C ARG A 23 -4.54 0.57 -9.32
N ARG A 24 -3.21 0.65 -9.38
CA ARG A 24 -2.36 -0.56 -9.40
C ARG A 24 -2.48 -1.40 -8.13
N GLY A 25 -2.73 -0.77 -6.98
CA GLY A 25 -3.04 -1.43 -5.72
C GLY A 25 -4.30 -2.29 -5.82
N ALA A 26 -5.30 -1.78 -6.54
CA ALA A 26 -6.57 -2.46 -6.74
C ALA A 26 -6.48 -3.56 -7.82
N GLU A 27 -5.90 -3.24 -8.98
CA GLU A 27 -5.98 -4.07 -10.19
C GLU A 27 -4.95 -5.22 -10.25
N GLN A 28 -3.80 -5.10 -9.56
CA GLN A 28 -2.77 -6.14 -9.66
C GLN A 28 -3.02 -7.32 -8.70
N SER A 29 -2.72 -8.53 -9.16
CA SER A 29 -2.74 -9.73 -8.32
C SER A 29 -1.66 -9.62 -7.24
N MET A 30 -2.12 -9.43 -5.99
CA MET A 30 -1.29 -9.28 -4.80
C MET A 30 -1.93 -9.96 -3.59
N GLY A 31 -1.08 -10.65 -2.82
CA GLY A 31 -1.39 -11.24 -1.53
C GLY A 31 -0.97 -10.31 -0.39
N ILE A 32 -1.78 -10.20 0.68
CA ILE A 32 -1.37 -9.53 1.92
C ILE A 32 -1.52 -10.45 3.13
N TRP A 33 -0.63 -10.29 4.11
CA TRP A 33 -0.72 -10.96 5.40
C TRP A 33 -0.15 -10.08 6.52
N PRO A 34 -0.73 -10.09 7.73
CA PRO A 34 -0.19 -9.37 8.87
C PRO A 34 1.06 -10.08 9.39
N ILE A 35 2.04 -9.30 9.82
CA ILE A 35 3.26 -9.79 10.48
C ILE A 35 3.28 -9.33 11.94
N ALA A 36 3.00 -8.04 12.16
CA ALA A 36 2.85 -7.43 13.47
C ALA A 36 1.93 -6.20 13.36
N ASP A 37 1.63 -5.54 14.47
CA ASP A 37 0.75 -4.37 14.46
C ASP A 37 1.32 -3.23 13.59
N GLY A 38 0.64 -2.97 12.45
CA GLY A 38 1.06 -1.99 11.44
C GLY A 38 2.07 -2.52 10.42
N LEU A 39 2.63 -3.72 10.62
CA LEU A 39 3.60 -4.34 9.72
C LEU A 39 2.98 -5.49 8.93
N TRP A 40 3.09 -5.40 7.61
CA TRP A 40 2.45 -6.32 6.68
C TRP A 40 3.46 -6.89 5.69
N GLY A 41 3.22 -8.13 5.28
CA GLY A 41 3.84 -8.72 4.10
C GLY A 41 2.92 -8.56 2.90
N VAL A 42 3.52 -8.28 1.74
CA VAL A 42 2.84 -8.18 0.46
C VAL A 42 3.59 -9.03 -0.57
N GLY A 43 2.90 -10.02 -1.12
CA GLY A 43 3.39 -10.86 -2.22
C GLY A 43 2.82 -10.37 -3.55
N THR A 44 3.64 -10.29 -4.59
CA THR A 44 3.21 -9.91 -5.95
C THR A 44 3.74 -10.91 -6.97
N GLY A 45 2.98 -11.13 -8.05
CA GLY A 45 3.33 -12.08 -9.09
C GLY A 45 2.99 -13.52 -8.72
N ALA A 46 3.39 -14.45 -9.59
CA ALA A 46 3.16 -15.88 -9.41
C ALA A 46 4.38 -16.69 -9.91
N GLY A 47 4.56 -17.89 -9.36
CA GLY A 47 5.63 -18.79 -9.80
C GLY A 47 7.02 -18.18 -9.63
N THR A 48 7.82 -18.20 -10.70
CA THR A 48 9.22 -17.73 -10.69
C THR A 48 9.37 -16.20 -10.66
N GLU A 49 8.29 -15.45 -10.88
CA GLU A 49 8.29 -13.97 -10.83
C GLU A 49 7.73 -13.45 -9.50
N TYR A 50 7.53 -14.33 -8.52
CA TYR A 50 7.02 -13.96 -7.21
C TYR A 50 8.05 -13.12 -6.44
N SER A 51 7.59 -11.98 -5.90
CA SER A 51 8.38 -11.09 -5.05
C SER A 51 7.61 -10.76 -3.78
N GLU A 52 8.32 -10.65 -2.67
CA GLU A 52 7.76 -10.28 -1.36
C GLU A 52 8.33 -8.95 -0.87
N TYR A 53 7.46 -8.15 -0.26
CA TYR A 53 7.81 -6.87 0.33
C TYR A 53 7.22 -6.74 1.73
N LEU A 54 8.01 -6.15 2.62
CA LEU A 54 7.53 -5.64 3.90
C LEU A 54 7.01 -4.21 3.73
N VAL A 55 5.86 -3.94 4.35
CA VAL A 55 5.21 -2.64 4.42
C VAL A 55 4.93 -2.29 5.86
N ASP A 56 5.47 -1.16 6.32
CA ASP A 56 5.17 -0.57 7.62
C ASP A 56 4.21 0.60 7.40
N LEU A 57 2.94 0.41 7.74
CA LEU A 57 1.92 1.45 7.57
C LEU A 57 2.02 2.56 8.62
N LYS A 58 2.66 2.32 9.77
CA LYS A 58 2.83 3.35 10.81
C LYS A 58 3.89 4.36 10.40
N GLU A 59 5.00 3.83 9.88
CA GLU A 59 6.11 4.65 9.38
C GLU A 59 5.92 5.08 7.92
N GLY A 60 4.88 4.56 7.25
CA GLY A 60 4.61 4.79 5.83
C GLY A 60 5.64 4.17 4.88
N ARG A 61 6.41 3.16 5.29
CA ARG A 61 7.56 2.64 4.53
C ARG A 61 7.26 1.35 3.79
N CYS A 62 7.93 1.13 2.66
CA CYS A 62 7.93 -0.14 1.96
C CYS A 62 9.35 -0.55 1.53
N THR A 63 9.61 -1.85 1.45
CA THR A 63 10.90 -2.39 1.00
C THR A 63 11.04 -2.50 -0.52
N CYS A 64 10.01 -2.15 -1.30
CA CYS A 64 10.07 -2.22 -2.76
C CYS A 64 10.96 -1.12 -3.36
N ASP A 65 11.48 -1.38 -4.56
CA ASP A 65 12.35 -0.44 -5.25
C ASP A 65 11.66 0.90 -5.57
N ASP A 66 10.37 0.89 -5.94
CA ASP A 66 9.62 2.13 -6.20
C ASP A 66 9.63 3.04 -4.97
N TRP A 67 9.43 2.47 -3.77
CA TRP A 67 9.53 3.23 -2.53
C TRP A 67 10.96 3.67 -2.24
N ARG A 68 11.93 2.76 -2.38
CA ARG A 68 13.36 3.06 -2.13
C ARG A 68 13.85 4.26 -2.94
N TYR A 69 13.43 4.38 -4.20
CA TYR A 69 13.89 5.44 -5.09
C TYR A 69 13.02 6.70 -5.07
N ARG A 70 11.74 6.61 -4.67
CA ARG A 70 10.79 7.73 -4.81
C ARG A 70 10.10 8.17 -3.52
N GLY A 71 10.02 7.30 -2.52
CA GLY A 71 9.17 7.47 -1.33
C GLY A 71 9.89 7.87 -0.05
N VAL A 72 11.19 8.14 -0.08
CA VAL A 72 11.92 8.52 1.13
C VAL A 72 11.28 9.80 1.74
N PRO A 73 10.87 9.78 3.02
CA PRO A 73 10.32 10.97 3.67
C PRO A 73 11.27 12.16 3.51
N GLY A 74 10.78 13.25 2.91
CA GLY A 74 11.59 14.44 2.57
C GLY A 74 12.21 14.47 1.17
N SER A 75 12.12 13.39 0.37
CA SER A 75 12.54 13.39 -1.06
C SER A 75 11.42 13.80 -2.02
N GLY A 76 10.17 13.85 -1.55
CA GLY A 76 9.08 14.63 -2.15
C GLY A 76 8.48 14.11 -3.46
N GLN A 77 8.53 12.81 -3.78
CA GLN A 77 7.91 12.31 -5.03
C GLN A 77 6.69 11.41 -4.84
N ILE A 78 6.60 10.60 -3.78
CA ILE A 78 5.42 9.78 -3.52
C ILE A 78 5.09 9.76 -2.02
N ALA A 79 3.81 9.90 -1.69
CA ALA A 79 3.31 9.74 -0.32
C ALA A 79 3.04 8.26 0.02
N ARG A 80 2.73 7.43 -0.99
CA ARG A 80 2.33 6.03 -0.81
C ARG A 80 2.69 5.18 -2.03
N CYS A 81 3.21 3.97 -1.80
CA CYS A 81 3.43 2.99 -2.87
C CYS A 81 2.20 2.08 -3.08
N LYS A 82 2.12 1.40 -4.23
CA LYS A 82 1.00 0.49 -4.55
C LYS A 82 0.77 -0.61 -3.50
N HIS A 83 1.82 -1.07 -2.81
CA HIS A 83 1.71 -2.12 -1.79
C HIS A 83 0.99 -1.62 -0.54
N ALA A 84 1.29 -0.39 -0.12
CA ALA A 84 0.56 0.27 0.96
C ALA A 84 -0.90 0.55 0.54
N SER A 85 -1.13 1.03 -0.69
CA SER A 85 -2.48 1.19 -1.22
C SER A 85 -3.28 -0.11 -1.18
N ARG A 86 -2.70 -1.24 -1.60
CA ARG A 86 -3.33 -2.56 -1.54
C ARG A 86 -3.78 -2.93 -0.14
N ILE A 87 -2.93 -2.74 0.88
CA ILE A 87 -3.31 -3.05 2.28
C ILE A 87 -4.45 -2.16 2.74
N LEU A 88 -4.36 -0.85 2.49
CA LEU A 88 -5.39 0.10 2.91
C LEU A 88 -6.74 -0.19 2.22
N GLN A 89 -6.72 -0.56 0.95
CA GLN A 89 -7.92 -0.95 0.18
C GLN A 89 -8.51 -2.27 0.68
N ALA A 90 -7.68 -3.27 0.95
CA ALA A 90 -8.12 -4.57 1.44
C ALA A 90 -8.72 -4.47 2.85
N THR A 91 -8.21 -3.57 3.68
CA THR A 91 -8.67 -3.33 5.07
C THR A 91 -9.77 -2.27 5.16
N GLY A 92 -10.29 -1.77 4.03
CA GLY A 92 -11.35 -0.76 3.99
C GLY A 92 -10.96 0.61 4.55
N ARG A 93 -9.67 0.87 4.78
CA ARG A 93 -9.16 2.17 5.28
C ARG A 93 -9.15 3.26 4.21
N ILE A 94 -9.14 2.86 2.94
CA ILE A 94 -9.37 3.75 1.80
C ILE A 94 -10.35 3.11 0.82
N GLU A 95 -11.10 3.97 0.13
CA GLU A 95 -11.98 3.54 -0.96
C GLU A 95 -11.18 3.13 -2.19
N LEU A 96 -11.79 2.29 -3.01
CA LEU A 96 -11.23 1.94 -4.32
C LEU A 96 -11.45 3.12 -5.28
N PRO A 97 -10.50 3.39 -6.21
CA PRO A 97 -10.76 4.31 -7.30
C PRO A 97 -12.00 3.85 -8.10
N VAL A 98 -12.89 4.78 -8.43
CA VAL A 98 -14.19 4.50 -9.08
C VAL A 98 -14.02 3.80 -10.43
N ASP A 99 -12.91 4.02 -11.11
CA ASP A 99 -12.58 3.50 -12.44
C ASP A 99 -11.56 2.33 -12.42
N ALA A 100 -11.22 1.83 -11.23
CA ALA A 100 -10.38 0.64 -11.09
C ALA A 100 -11.20 -0.64 -11.32
N ASP A 101 -10.57 -1.67 -11.89
CA ASP A 101 -11.09 -3.03 -12.00
C ASP A 101 -10.42 -3.93 -10.93
N PRO A 102 -11.03 -4.10 -9.74
CA PRO A 102 -10.35 -4.73 -8.61
C PRO A 102 -10.00 -6.19 -8.92
N SER A 103 -8.79 -6.60 -8.56
CA SER A 103 -8.37 -7.99 -8.74
C SER A 103 -9.24 -8.93 -7.89
N PRO A 104 -9.53 -10.16 -8.34
CA PRO A 104 -10.31 -11.13 -7.55
C PRO A 104 -9.70 -11.39 -6.16
N GLU A 105 -8.37 -11.33 -6.05
CA GLU A 105 -7.68 -11.45 -4.76
C GLU A 105 -7.93 -10.25 -3.86
N LEU A 106 -8.11 -9.04 -4.39
CA LEU A 106 -8.49 -7.87 -3.59
C LEU A 106 -9.89 -8.06 -3.03
N GLU A 107 -10.83 -8.48 -3.86
CA GLU A 107 -12.22 -8.70 -3.44
C GLU A 107 -12.29 -9.76 -2.35
N ALA A 108 -11.62 -10.89 -2.55
CA ALA A 108 -11.52 -11.94 -1.55
C ALA A 108 -10.85 -11.47 -0.25
N GLN A 109 -9.81 -10.64 -0.36
CA GLN A 109 -9.16 -10.02 0.81
C GLN A 109 -10.12 -9.07 1.52
N ARG A 110 -10.81 -8.18 0.81
CA ARG A 110 -11.80 -7.28 1.41
C ARG A 110 -12.84 -8.07 2.18
N SER A 111 -13.41 -9.13 1.62
CA SER A 111 -14.37 -9.98 2.36
C SER A 111 -13.78 -10.63 3.62
N ARG A 112 -12.47 -10.94 3.63
CA ARG A 112 -11.77 -11.51 4.79
C ARG A 112 -11.47 -10.49 5.88
N TRP A 113 -11.17 -9.25 5.49
CA TRP A 113 -10.66 -8.20 6.37
C TRP A 113 -11.68 -7.09 6.67
N SER A 114 -12.87 -7.15 6.06
CA SER A 114 -14.02 -6.33 6.43
C SER A 114 -14.61 -6.90 7.73
N GLU A 115 -14.22 -6.33 8.87
CA GLU A 115 -14.99 -6.43 10.12
C GLU A 115 -16.06 -5.34 10.17
#